data_AF-A0A2U3QGT4-F1
#
_entry.id   AF-A0A2U3QGT4-F1
#
_cell.length_a   1.000
_cell.length_b   1.000
_cell.length_c   1.000
_cell.angle_alpha   90.00
_cell.angle_beta   90.00
_cell.angle_gamma   90.00
#
_symmetry.space_group_name_H-M   'P 1'
#
loop_
_entity.id
_entity.type
_entity.pdbx_description
1 polymer ?
#
loop_
_entity_poly.entity_id
_entity_poly.type
_entity_poly.pdbx_seq_one_letter_code
_entity_poly.pdbx_strand_id
1 'polypeptide(L)'
;MKGSVIFSILLGLILFSSPVIQEPCSNVSMLYGTAYAEQDWKTEFDDICGRTQDAMAYSPEELRKLVERCDKIKPLIEKLGETERKVYLRRLEMCRELFVFTLESKEKK
;
A
#
# COMPACT_ATOMS: atom_id res chain seq x y z
N MET A 1 1.80 18.89 18.49
CA MET A 1 2.48 18.46 17.25
C MET A 1 3.43 17.31 17.57
N LYS A 2 2.91 16.09 17.75
CA LYS A 2 3.69 14.88 18.07
C LYS A 2 2.96 13.71 17.40
N GLY A 3 3.34 13.35 16.19
CA GLY A 3 2.63 12.30 15.45
C GLY A 3 3.27 11.90 14.11
N SER A 4 3.94 12.83 13.41
CA SER A 4 4.51 12.53 12.09
C SER A 4 5.71 11.57 12.10
N VAL A 5 6.43 11.43 13.21
CA VAL A 5 7.73 10.71 13.21
C VAL A 5 7.57 9.19 13.40
N ILE A 6 6.50 8.75 14.07
CA ILE A 6 6.26 7.31 14.31
C ILE A 6 5.82 6.61 13.01
N PHE A 7 5.18 7.34 12.09
CA PHE A 7 4.65 6.79 10.84
C PHE A 7 5.74 6.47 9.80
N SER A 8 6.90 7.12 9.86
CA SER A 8 8.06 6.79 9.02
C SER A 8 8.80 5.53 9.48
N ILE A 9 8.65 5.12 10.74
CA ILE A 9 9.37 3.95 11.27
C ILE A 9 8.69 2.64 10.85
N LEU A 10 7.36 2.61 10.72
CA LEU A 10 6.64 1.41 10.26
C LEU A 10 6.67 1.21 8.74
N LEU A 11 6.92 2.28 7.96
CA LEU A 11 7.22 2.19 6.53
C LEU A 11 8.73 2.01 6.26
N GLY A 12 9.59 2.39 7.21
CA GLY A 12 11.06 2.32 7.12
C GLY A 12 11.70 1.05 7.69
N LEU A 13 10.96 0.19 8.40
CA LEU A 13 11.50 -1.05 8.97
C LEU A 13 11.74 -2.18 7.96
N ILE A 14 11.50 -1.95 6.66
CA ILE A 14 11.89 -2.89 5.60
C ILE A 14 13.12 -2.38 4.80
N LEU A 15 13.60 -1.14 5.00
CA LEU A 15 14.60 -0.58 4.07
C LEU A 15 15.95 -0.07 4.59
N PHE A 16 16.28 0.05 5.88
CA PHE A 16 17.67 0.36 6.26
C PHE A 16 18.09 -0.15 7.66
N SER A 17 18.49 -1.42 7.74
CA SER A 17 19.69 -1.89 8.46
C SER A 17 19.81 -3.41 8.39
N SER A 18 20.44 -3.90 7.33
CA SER A 18 21.41 -4.98 7.48
C SER A 18 22.51 -4.77 6.45
N PRO A 19 23.77 -4.67 6.86
CA PRO A 19 24.89 -4.73 5.94
C PRO A 19 24.99 -6.17 5.40
N VAL A 20 25.28 -6.28 4.10
CA VAL A 20 26.11 -7.32 3.48
C VAL A 20 26.28 -8.61 4.30
N ILE A 21 25.58 -9.67 3.89
CA ILE A 21 26.13 -11.03 3.87
C ILE A 21 25.79 -11.62 2.50
N GLN A 22 26.82 -11.67 1.67
CA GLN A 22 26.85 -12.43 0.43
C GLN A 22 27.32 -13.83 0.78
N GLU A 23 26.45 -14.82 0.62
CA GLU A 23 26.83 -16.24 0.60
C GLU A 23 26.28 -16.87 -0.69
N PRO A 24 27.13 -17.43 -1.56
CA PRO A 24 26.70 -18.13 -2.77
C PRO A 24 26.48 -19.60 -2.44
N CYS A 25 25.27 -20.12 -2.62
CA CYS A 25 25.05 -21.56 -2.75
C CYS A 25 23.91 -21.86 -3.73
N SER A 26 24.29 -22.61 -4.75
CA SER A 26 23.52 -23.05 -5.90
C SER A 26 22.26 -23.86 -5.55
N ASN A 27 21.27 -23.73 -6.44
CA ASN A 27 20.25 -24.71 -6.83
C ASN A 27 19.25 -25.19 -5.75
N VAL A 28 18.01 -24.70 -5.83
CA VAL A 28 16.81 -25.57 -5.89
C VAL A 28 15.76 -24.91 -6.80
N SER A 29 15.41 -25.59 -7.89
CA SER A 29 14.20 -25.33 -8.67
C SER A 29 12.98 -25.72 -7.86
N MET A 30 11.95 -24.88 -7.74
CA MET A 30 10.55 -25.33 -7.80
C MET A 30 9.53 -24.17 -7.71
N LEU A 31 8.55 -24.24 -8.62
CA LEU A 31 7.19 -23.69 -8.52
C LEU A 31 7.00 -22.17 -8.77
N TYR A 32 7.34 -21.70 -9.98
CA TYR A 32 6.59 -20.61 -10.60
C TYR A 32 5.34 -21.19 -11.27
N GLY A 33 4.27 -21.37 -10.50
CA GLY A 33 3.12 -22.12 -11.01
C GLY A 33 1.77 -21.77 -10.42
N THR A 34 1.57 -20.65 -9.72
CA THR A 34 0.24 -20.14 -9.29
C THR A 34 0.25 -18.64 -8.92
N ALA A 35 1.13 -17.81 -9.51
CA ALA A 35 1.41 -16.45 -9.00
C ALA A 35 0.75 -15.28 -9.75
N TYR A 36 -0.10 -15.51 -10.75
CA TYR A 36 -0.58 -14.42 -11.62
C TYR A 36 -1.76 -13.61 -11.06
N ALA A 37 -2.61 -14.19 -10.20
CA ALA A 37 -3.76 -13.48 -9.63
C ALA A 37 -3.46 -12.82 -8.27
N GLU A 38 -2.50 -13.35 -7.52
CA GLU A 38 -2.11 -12.82 -6.21
C GLU A 38 -1.19 -11.60 -6.35
N GLN A 39 -0.43 -11.50 -7.45
CA GLN A 39 0.42 -10.33 -7.72
C GLN A 39 -0.38 -9.09 -8.13
N ASP A 40 -1.53 -9.28 -8.79
CA ASP A 40 -2.26 -8.17 -9.43
C ASP A 40 -2.85 -7.18 -8.40
N TRP A 41 -3.54 -7.68 -7.37
CA TRP A 41 -4.09 -6.82 -6.32
C TRP A 41 -3.01 -6.15 -5.48
N LYS A 42 -1.85 -6.79 -5.33
CA LYS A 42 -0.74 -6.30 -4.52
C LYS A 42 0.01 -5.18 -5.24
N THR A 43 0.22 -5.31 -6.55
CA THR A 43 0.75 -4.22 -7.39
C THR A 43 -0.18 -3.01 -7.36
N GLU A 44 -1.49 -3.22 -7.47
CA GLU A 44 -2.49 -2.16 -7.37
C GLU A 44 -2.47 -1.49 -6.00
N PHE A 45 -2.38 -2.27 -4.92
CA PHE A 45 -2.23 -1.77 -3.56
C PHE A 45 -0.97 -0.92 -3.38
N ASP A 46 0.18 -1.36 -3.91
CA ASP A 46 1.44 -0.63 -3.82
C ASP A 46 1.40 0.68 -4.62
N ASP A 47 0.80 0.70 -5.82
CA ASP A 47 0.60 1.93 -6.60
C ASP A 47 -0.30 2.93 -5.85
N ILE A 48 -1.45 2.48 -5.32
CA ILE A 48 -2.35 3.33 -4.52
C ILE A 48 -1.60 3.93 -3.33
N CYS A 49 -0.88 3.10 -2.58
CA CYS A 49 -0.11 3.55 -1.42
C CYS A 49 1.00 4.53 -1.81
N GLY A 50 1.68 4.31 -2.94
CA GLY A 50 2.72 5.19 -3.46
C GLY A 50 2.21 6.60 -3.77
N ARG A 51 0.96 6.71 -4.23
CA ARG A 51 0.32 8.00 -4.58
C ARG A 51 -0.04 8.87 -3.38
N THR A 52 0.05 8.36 -2.16
CA THR A 52 -0.22 9.15 -0.95
C THR A 52 0.76 10.31 -0.75
N GLN A 53 2.01 10.19 -1.25
CA GLN A 53 3.03 11.23 -1.14
C GLN A 53 2.63 12.52 -1.86
N ASP A 54 1.99 12.37 -3.02
CA ASP A 54 1.57 13.48 -3.89
C ASP A 54 0.06 13.75 -3.80
N ALA A 55 -0.61 13.28 -2.74
CA ALA A 55 -2.07 13.38 -2.59
C ALA A 55 -2.63 14.78 -2.89
N MET A 56 -1.93 15.84 -2.44
CA MET A 56 -2.33 17.23 -2.64
C MET A 56 -2.19 17.73 -4.09
N ALA A 57 -1.37 17.08 -4.92
CA ALA A 57 -1.14 17.45 -6.31
C ALA A 57 -2.25 16.94 -7.25
N TYR A 58 -2.95 15.88 -6.87
CA TYR A 58 -4.03 15.31 -7.68
C TYR A 58 -5.25 16.23 -7.77
N SER A 59 -5.93 16.17 -8.91
CA SER A 59 -7.23 16.80 -9.11
C SER A 59 -8.34 16.08 -8.31
N PRO A 60 -9.49 16.74 -8.05
CA PRO A 60 -10.63 16.09 -7.40
C PRO A 60 -11.11 14.82 -8.11
N GLU A 61 -11.06 14.79 -9.44
CA GLU A 61 -11.47 13.60 -10.21
C GLU A 61 -10.48 12.43 -10.03
N GLU A 62 -9.18 12.71 -10.03
CA GLU A 62 -8.17 11.69 -9.75
C GLU A 62 -8.26 11.15 -8.33
N LEU A 63 -8.52 12.02 -7.34
CA LEU A 63 -8.74 11.60 -5.95
C LEU A 63 -9.95 10.68 -5.82
N ARG A 64 -11.07 10.97 -6.51
CA ARG A 64 -12.22 10.06 -6.57
C ARG A 64 -11.84 8.70 -7.14
N LYS A 65 -11.12 8.68 -8.26
CA LYS A 65 -10.62 7.44 -8.88
C LYS A 65 -9.73 6.65 -7.92
N LEU A 66 -8.88 7.31 -7.13
CA LEU A 66 -8.05 6.64 -6.13
C LEU A 66 -8.88 6.03 -5.00
N VAL A 67 -9.93 6.72 -4.51
CA VAL A 67 -10.85 6.16 -3.52
C VAL A 67 -11.60 4.93 -4.07
N GLU A 68 -12.09 5.00 -5.30
CA GLU A 68 -12.75 3.86 -5.96
C GLU A 68 -11.80 2.66 -6.12
N ARG A 69 -10.54 2.91 -6.46
CA ARG A 69 -9.51 1.85 -6.56
C ARG A 69 -9.28 1.19 -5.19
N CYS A 70 -9.23 1.97 -4.11
CA CYS A 70 -9.18 1.41 -2.76
C CYS A 70 -10.37 0.48 -2.48
N ASP A 71 -11.58 0.92 -2.82
CA ASP A 71 -12.80 0.15 -2.57
C ASP A 71 -12.85 -1.14 -3.42
N LYS A 72 -12.24 -1.17 -4.61
CA LYS A 72 -12.11 -2.36 -5.47
C LYS A 72 -11.19 -3.44 -4.90
N ILE A 73 -10.07 -3.05 -4.28
CA ILE A 73 -9.09 -4.02 -3.76
C ILE A 73 -9.41 -4.51 -2.34
N LYS A 74 -10.20 -3.75 -1.58
CA LYS A 74 -10.68 -4.13 -0.24
C LYS A 74 -11.25 -5.57 -0.16
N PRO A 75 -12.20 -6.01 -1.01
CA PRO A 75 -12.75 -7.36 -0.94
C PRO A 75 -11.74 -8.47 -1.31
N LEU A 76 -10.64 -8.13 -2.00
CA LEU A 76 -9.56 -9.08 -2.29
C LEU A 76 -8.70 -9.30 -1.05
N ILE A 77 -8.38 -8.21 -0.33
CA ILE A 77 -7.62 -8.24 0.92
C ILE A 77 -8.42 -8.95 2.03
N GLU A 78 -9.74 -8.79 2.07
CA GLU A 78 -10.60 -9.46 3.05
C GLU A 78 -10.55 -11.00 2.98
N LYS A 79 -10.18 -11.55 1.82
CA LYS A 79 -10.02 -12.99 1.59
C LYS A 79 -8.69 -13.56 2.08
N LEU A 80 -7.75 -12.71 2.48
CA LEU A 80 -6.43 -13.13 2.98
C LEU A 80 -6.52 -13.74 4.40
N GLY A 81 -5.43 -14.38 4.82
CA GLY A 81 -5.26 -14.86 6.18
C GLY A 81 -5.35 -13.73 7.22
N GLU A 82 -5.72 -14.06 8.46
CA GLU A 82 -6.06 -13.06 9.50
C GLU A 82 -4.99 -11.99 9.70
N THR A 83 -3.72 -12.39 9.78
CA THR A 83 -2.58 -11.49 10.01
C THR A 83 -2.36 -10.54 8.82
N GLU A 84 -2.31 -11.08 7.61
CA GLU A 84 -2.08 -10.29 6.40
C GLU A 84 -3.24 -9.33 6.13
N ARG A 85 -4.47 -9.83 6.25
CA ARG A 85 -5.69 -9.03 6.11
C ARG A 85 -5.65 -7.80 7.02
N LYS A 86 -5.29 -7.96 8.30
CA LYS A 86 -5.23 -6.83 9.25
C LYS A 86 -4.22 -5.77 8.80
N VAL A 87 -3.03 -6.18 8.36
CA VAL A 87 -1.97 -5.26 7.94
C VAL A 87 -2.37 -4.51 6.68
N TYR A 88 -2.80 -5.23 5.64
CA TYR A 88 -3.15 -4.62 4.36
C TYR A 88 -4.43 -3.77 4.45
N LEU A 89 -5.47 -4.23 5.15
CA LEU A 89 -6.69 -3.42 5.36
C LEU A 89 -6.37 -2.13 6.09
N ARG A 90 -5.56 -2.20 7.16
CA ARG A 90 -5.25 -1.01 7.93
C ARG A 90 -4.51 0.02 7.09
N ARG A 91 -3.53 -0.40 6.29
CA ARG A 91 -2.78 0.49 5.39
C ARG A 91 -3.68 1.05 4.29
N LEU A 92 -4.57 0.22 3.72
CA LEU A 92 -5.52 0.65 2.69
C LEU A 92 -6.51 1.70 3.21
N GLU A 93 -7.07 1.48 4.40
CA GLU A 93 -7.99 2.39 5.07
C GLU A 93 -7.36 3.78 5.25
N MET A 94 -6.12 3.82 5.73
CA MET A 94 -5.38 5.08 5.90
C MET A 94 -5.15 5.81 4.58
N CYS A 95 -4.81 5.10 3.50
CA CYS A 95 -4.64 5.72 2.18
C CYS A 95 -5.97 6.31 1.68
N ARG A 96 -7.07 5.56 1.84
CA ARG A 96 -8.41 5.99 1.46
C ARG A 96 -8.84 7.23 2.24
N GLU A 97 -8.66 7.24 3.56
CA GLU A 97 -8.97 8.39 4.42
C GLU A 97 -8.21 9.64 4.00
N LEU A 98 -6.92 9.51 3.67
CA LEU A 98 -6.12 10.62 3.16
C LEU A 98 -6.71 11.20 1.86
N PHE A 99 -7.04 10.35 0.88
CA PHE A 99 -7.60 10.80 -0.39
C PHE A 99 -8.97 11.47 -0.21
N VAL A 100 -9.84 10.91 0.64
CA VAL A 100 -11.14 11.51 0.98
C VAL A 100 -10.95 12.87 1.64
N PHE A 101 -10.06 12.97 2.62
CA PHE A 101 -9.77 14.23 3.30
C PHE A 101 -9.25 15.30 2.33
N THR A 102 -8.33 14.94 1.43
CA THR A 102 -7.80 15.85 0.42
C THR A 102 -8.89 16.26 -0.59
N LEU A 103 -9.74 15.33 -1.00
CA LEU A 103 -10.87 15.60 -1.89
C LEU A 103 -11.83 16.61 -1.26
N GLU A 104 -12.29 16.35 -0.03
CA GLU A 104 -13.17 17.25 0.70
C GLU A 104 -12.56 18.64 0.89
N SER A 105 -11.26 18.71 1.18
CA SER A 105 -10.53 19.97 1.35
C SER A 105 -10.46 20.79 0.06
N LYS A 106 -10.48 20.14 -1.11
CA LYS A 106 -10.49 20.79 -2.42
C LYS A 106 -11.89 21.21 -2.85
N GLU A 107 -12.93 20.48 -2.45
CA GLU A 107 -14.33 20.80 -2.78
C GLU A 107 -14.93 21.89 -1.89
N LYS A 108 -14.41 22.05 -0.67
CA LYS A 108 -14.79 23.14 0.26
C LYS A 108 -14.11 24.48 -0.05
N LYS A 109 -13.20 24.53 -1.03
CA LYS A 109 -12.51 25.74 -1.50
C LYS A 109 -13.25 26.37 -2.66
#